data_AF-A0A255R7A9-F1
#
_entry.id   AF-A0A255R7A9-F1
#
_cell.length_a   1.000
_cell.length_b   1.000
_cell.length_c   1.000
_cell.angle_alpha   90.00
_cell.angle_beta   90.00
_cell.angle_gamma   90.00
#
_symmetry.space_group_name_H-M   'P 1'
#
loop_
_entity.id
_entity.type
_entity.pdbx_description
1 polymer ?
#
loop_
_entity_poly.entity_id
_entity_poly.type
_entity_poly.pdbx_seq_one_letter_code
_entity_poly.pdbx_strand_id
1 'polypeptide(L)'
;MATKNAQLAISFSKAEASTFAILRDDQELQMQAEPLLRWNNPTGGEIYGDVYVWTLEGRPQAIASIYKWFTPYTHGTAEFQSLSELPLQMKRGGSIVWEPGPGVRMKPLEEAPQPAGIPFQRMRQMRSMAEQHEAVMDDREDLDKKWNLRLLPKPIYRYSSTENGIVDGALFAFCKGTTNDPEIVLMMEVQRDGESLKWMYAFGRQDSLRFVVRRNNAIVWDVPRLTPPWSNVYSPKNPYLVLRINE
;
A
#
# COMPACT_ATOMS: atom_id res chain seq x y z
N MET A 1 -1.36 10.65 -25.38
CA MET A 1 0.07 10.81 -25.04
C MET A 1 0.16 11.41 -23.65
N ALA A 2 1.07 10.94 -22.80
CA ALA A 2 1.30 11.56 -21.49
C ALA A 2 1.86 12.98 -21.68
N THR A 3 1.52 13.91 -20.78
CA THR A 3 2.12 15.25 -20.78
C THR A 3 3.63 15.16 -20.52
N LYS A 4 4.39 16.20 -20.89
CA LYS A 4 5.83 16.27 -20.60
C LYS A 4 6.12 16.04 -19.10
N ASN A 5 5.32 16.67 -18.22
CA ASN A 5 5.46 16.55 -16.78
C ASN A 5 5.14 15.13 -16.28
N ALA A 6 4.12 14.48 -16.83
CA ALA A 6 3.86 13.07 -16.54
C ALA A 6 5.07 12.19 -16.91
N GLN A 7 5.68 12.40 -18.08
CA GLN A 7 6.89 11.64 -18.47
C GLN A 7 8.08 11.91 -17.56
N LEU A 8 8.28 13.15 -17.11
CA LEU A 8 9.32 13.51 -16.14
C LEU A 8 9.08 12.82 -14.80
N ALA A 9 7.84 12.82 -14.31
CA ALA A 9 7.48 12.15 -13.06
C ALA A 9 7.72 10.64 -13.10
N ILE A 10 7.48 10.00 -14.25
CA ILE A 10 7.73 8.57 -14.47
C ILE A 10 9.23 8.27 -14.38
N SER A 11 10.04 9.05 -15.08
CA SER A 11 11.50 8.88 -15.01
C SER A 11 12.02 9.13 -13.60
N PHE A 12 11.50 10.16 -12.93
CA PHE A 12 11.82 10.48 -11.54
C PHE A 12 11.44 9.33 -10.59
N SER A 13 10.19 8.86 -10.62
CA SER A 13 9.70 7.83 -9.70
C SER A 13 10.49 6.53 -9.83
N LYS A 14 10.81 6.11 -11.06
CA LYS A 14 11.58 4.90 -11.35
C LYS A 14 13.04 5.03 -10.90
N ALA A 15 13.65 6.19 -11.12
CA ALA A 15 15.01 6.45 -10.66
C ALA A 15 15.08 6.49 -9.13
N GLU A 16 14.12 7.13 -8.46
CA GLU A 16 14.09 7.19 -7.00
C GLU A 16 13.82 5.83 -6.37
N ALA A 17 12.86 5.06 -6.90
CA ALA A 17 12.53 3.73 -6.40
C ALA A 17 13.76 2.81 -6.32
N SER A 18 14.64 2.86 -7.31
CA SER A 18 15.87 2.04 -7.35
C SER A 18 16.97 2.50 -6.38
N THR A 19 16.82 3.66 -5.72
CA THR A 19 17.78 4.12 -4.70
C THR A 19 17.52 3.52 -3.31
N PHE A 20 16.38 2.88 -3.10
CA PHE A 20 15.96 2.33 -1.82
C PHE A 20 16.29 0.84 -1.73
N ALA A 21 17.21 0.48 -0.84
CA ALA A 21 17.46 -0.90 -0.45
C ALA A 21 16.69 -1.19 0.84
N ILE A 22 15.68 -2.05 0.76
CA ILE A 22 14.87 -2.46 1.92
C ILE A 22 15.27 -3.88 2.31
N LEU A 23 15.45 -4.13 3.61
CA LEU A 23 15.86 -5.39 4.19
C LEU A 23 14.85 -5.87 5.24
N ARG A 24 14.71 -7.19 5.35
CA ARG A 24 14.06 -7.88 6.47
C ARG A 24 15.06 -8.93 6.98
N ASP A 25 15.44 -8.86 8.24
CA ASP A 25 16.43 -9.77 8.84
C ASP A 25 17.71 -9.91 7.99
N ASP A 26 18.28 -8.78 7.58
CA ASP A 26 19.44 -8.65 6.67
C ASP A 26 19.26 -9.21 5.24
N GLN A 27 18.09 -9.76 4.91
CA GLN A 27 17.76 -10.17 3.55
C GLN A 27 17.16 -9.00 2.77
N GLU A 28 17.82 -8.62 1.67
CA GLU A 28 17.33 -7.56 0.80
C GLU A 28 16.08 -7.99 0.03
N LEU A 29 15.08 -7.10 0.03
CA LEU A 29 13.81 -7.27 -0.65
C LEU A 29 13.93 -6.96 -2.14
N GLN A 30 13.21 -7.71 -2.96
CA GLN A 30 13.14 -7.47 -4.39
C GLN A 30 12.08 -6.42 -4.73
N MET A 31 12.50 -5.29 -5.28
CA MET A 31 11.58 -4.31 -5.87
C MET A 31 11.01 -4.83 -7.20
N GLN A 32 9.70 -4.65 -7.43
CA GLN A 32 9.13 -4.84 -8.77
C GLN A 32 9.62 -3.75 -9.73
N ALA A 33 10.15 -4.16 -10.88
CA ALA A 33 10.80 -3.25 -11.83
C ALA A 33 9.83 -2.25 -12.48
N GLU A 34 8.57 -2.64 -12.67
CA GLU A 34 7.51 -1.79 -13.18
C GLU A 34 6.53 -1.43 -12.06
N PRO A 35 5.97 -0.21 -12.07
CA PRO A 35 5.04 0.21 -11.04
C PRO A 35 3.71 -0.54 -11.15
N LEU A 36 3.11 -0.83 -10.00
CA LEU A 36 1.81 -1.49 -9.88
C LEU A 36 0.66 -0.60 -10.35
N LEU A 37 0.79 0.71 -10.12
CA LEU A 37 -0.16 1.73 -10.52
C LEU A 37 0.57 2.99 -10.94
N ARG A 38 -0.07 3.71 -11.86
CA ARG A 38 0.27 5.09 -12.23
C ARG A 38 -0.95 5.96 -12.00
N TRP A 39 -0.77 7.10 -11.37
CA TRP A 39 -1.85 7.99 -11.01
C TRP A 39 -1.49 9.46 -11.18
N ASN A 40 -2.53 10.29 -11.21
CA ASN A 40 -2.45 11.74 -11.09
C ASN A 40 -3.52 12.22 -10.11
N ASN A 41 -3.34 13.39 -9.52
CA ASN A 41 -4.31 13.98 -8.61
C ASN A 41 -4.65 15.42 -9.03
N PRO A 42 -5.53 15.60 -10.04
CA PRO A 42 -5.85 16.91 -10.59
C PRO A 42 -6.60 17.81 -9.60
N THR A 43 -7.16 17.24 -8.53
CA THR A 43 -7.80 18.03 -7.45
C THR A 43 -6.76 18.69 -6.54
N GLY A 44 -5.60 18.04 -6.34
CA GLY A 44 -4.51 18.59 -5.54
C GLY A 44 -3.59 19.55 -6.32
N GLY A 45 -3.52 19.40 -7.65
CA GLY A 45 -2.68 20.22 -8.52
C GLY A 45 -2.12 19.43 -9.69
N GLU A 46 -0.97 19.85 -10.21
CA GLU A 46 -0.24 19.06 -11.20
C GLU A 46 0.76 18.16 -10.49
N ILE A 47 0.33 16.93 -10.24
CA ILE A 47 1.09 15.88 -9.55
C ILE A 47 0.85 14.54 -10.23
N TYR A 48 1.93 13.78 -10.36
CA TYR A 48 1.94 12.44 -10.95
C TYR A 48 2.77 11.50 -10.08
N GLY A 49 2.31 10.28 -9.92
CA GLY A 49 2.96 9.28 -9.09
C GLY A 49 2.83 7.88 -9.63
N ASP A 50 3.76 7.04 -9.16
CA ASP A 50 3.80 5.62 -9.44
C ASP A 50 3.88 4.85 -8.11
N VAL A 51 3.26 3.67 -8.06
CA VAL A 51 3.23 2.81 -6.88
C VAL A 51 4.17 1.63 -7.07
N TYR A 52 5.12 1.46 -6.16
CA TYR A 52 6.10 0.38 -6.18
C TYR A 52 5.91 -0.56 -4.99
N VAL A 53 6.30 -1.81 -5.15
CA VAL A 53 6.26 -2.83 -4.10
C VAL A 53 7.61 -3.54 -4.00
N TRP A 54 8.03 -3.80 -2.77
CA TRP A 54 9.20 -4.61 -2.43
C TRP A 54 8.70 -5.90 -1.80
N THR A 55 9.23 -7.02 -2.29
CA THR A 55 8.76 -8.35 -1.94
C THR A 55 9.89 -9.21 -1.39
N LEU A 56 9.53 -10.20 -0.59
CA LEU A 56 10.41 -11.29 -0.23
C LEU A 56 9.77 -12.58 -0.67
N GLU A 57 10.45 -13.33 -1.53
CA GLU A 57 9.93 -14.58 -2.11
C GLU A 57 8.51 -14.39 -2.68
N GLY A 58 8.31 -13.27 -3.39
CA GLY A 58 7.03 -12.89 -3.99
C GLY A 58 6.03 -12.22 -3.03
N ARG A 59 6.14 -12.37 -1.71
CA ARG A 59 5.21 -11.74 -0.76
C ARG A 59 5.54 -10.25 -0.56
N PRO A 60 4.58 -9.32 -0.75
CA PRO A 60 4.75 -7.91 -0.40
C PRO A 60 5.19 -7.71 1.05
N GLN A 61 6.23 -6.91 1.25
CA GLN A 61 6.74 -6.50 2.56
C GLN A 61 6.71 -5.00 2.74
N ALA A 62 6.87 -4.22 1.67
CA ALA A 62 6.71 -2.77 1.70
C ALA A 62 6.08 -2.29 0.40
N ILE A 63 5.33 -1.20 0.47
CA ILE A 63 4.73 -0.52 -0.67
C ILE A 63 5.01 0.98 -0.55
N ALA A 64 5.21 1.66 -1.68
CA ALA A 64 5.37 3.10 -1.70
C ALA A 64 4.66 3.77 -2.87
N SER A 65 4.07 4.93 -2.60
CA SER A 65 3.67 5.90 -3.62
C SER A 65 4.81 6.91 -3.79
N ILE A 66 5.44 6.95 -4.97
CA ILE A 66 6.54 7.86 -5.29
C ILE A 66 6.08 8.83 -6.36
N TYR A 67 6.09 10.12 -6.05
CA TYR A 67 5.44 11.12 -6.87
C TYR A 67 6.20 12.44 -6.93
N LYS A 68 5.89 13.22 -7.97
CA LYS A 68 6.48 14.53 -8.24
C LYS A 68 5.39 15.57 -8.36
N TRP A 69 5.53 16.65 -7.59
CA TRP A 69 4.74 17.86 -7.75
C TRP A 69 5.36 18.77 -8.82
N PHE A 70 4.50 19.39 -9.62
CA PHE A 70 4.83 20.48 -10.55
C PHE A 70 4.09 21.77 -10.21
N THR A 71 2.89 21.69 -9.63
CA THR A 71 2.13 22.83 -9.08
C THR A 71 1.17 22.34 -8.00
N PRO A 72 1.01 23.05 -6.86
CA PRO A 72 1.66 24.32 -6.51
C PRO A 72 3.08 24.16 -5.94
N TYR A 73 3.54 22.91 -5.74
CA TYR A 73 4.88 22.61 -5.24
C TYR A 73 5.76 22.03 -6.34
N THR A 74 7.05 21.88 -6.05
CA THR A 74 8.04 21.35 -6.99
C THR A 74 8.84 20.17 -6.42
N HIS A 75 8.59 19.74 -5.19
CA HIS A 75 9.35 18.63 -4.57
C HIS A 75 8.90 17.25 -5.08
N GLY A 76 9.80 16.27 -4.98
CA GLY A 76 9.44 14.86 -5.01
C GLY A 76 9.08 14.35 -3.63
N THR A 77 8.33 13.26 -3.57
CA THR A 77 7.98 12.60 -2.31
C THR A 77 7.88 11.09 -2.51
N ALA A 78 8.27 10.33 -1.49
CA ALA A 78 8.01 8.90 -1.39
C ALA A 78 7.26 8.62 -0.08
N GLU A 79 6.09 8.00 -0.18
CA GLU A 79 5.26 7.62 0.96
C GLU A 79 5.28 6.10 1.10
N PHE A 80 5.98 5.61 2.11
CA PHE A 80 6.16 4.20 2.39
C PHE A 80 5.15 3.70 3.42
N GLN A 81 4.73 2.45 3.24
CA GLN A 81 4.02 1.66 4.24
C GLN A 81 4.66 0.27 4.35
N SER A 82 4.96 -0.15 5.58
CA SER A 82 5.33 -1.54 5.85
C SER A 82 4.10 -2.44 5.75
N LEU A 83 4.22 -3.49 4.95
CA LEU A 83 3.27 -4.60 4.82
C LEU A 83 3.83 -5.88 5.46
N SER A 84 4.95 -5.77 6.17
CA SER A 84 5.57 -6.88 6.87
C SER A 84 4.94 -7.08 8.25
N GLU A 85 4.87 -8.32 8.69
CA GLU A 85 4.56 -8.69 10.08
C GLU A 85 5.82 -8.69 10.96
N LEU A 86 6.99 -8.40 10.37
CA LEU A 86 8.28 -8.29 11.02
C LEU A 86 8.87 -6.88 10.80
N PRO A 87 9.87 -6.47 11.60
CA PRO A 87 10.60 -5.22 11.38
C PRO A 87 11.27 -5.18 10.01
N LEU A 88 11.44 -3.97 9.47
CA LEU A 88 12.19 -3.72 8.25
C LEU A 88 13.30 -2.71 8.51
N GLN A 89 14.26 -2.65 7.61
CA GLN A 89 15.25 -1.58 7.54
C GLN A 89 15.38 -1.10 6.09
N MET A 90 15.37 0.20 5.85
CA MET A 90 15.61 0.78 4.53
C MET A 90 16.81 1.70 4.56
N LYS A 91 17.69 1.50 3.57
CA LYS A 91 18.86 2.34 3.32
C LYS A 91 18.64 3.15 2.04
N ARG A 92 19.13 4.39 2.05
CA ARG A 92 19.28 5.25 0.87
C ARG A 92 20.64 5.93 0.95
N GLY A 93 21.45 5.81 -0.10
CA GLY A 93 22.81 6.35 -0.11
C GLY A 93 23.69 5.84 1.04
N GLY A 94 23.53 4.57 1.42
CA GLY A 94 24.28 3.93 2.52
C GLY A 94 23.82 4.26 3.94
N SER A 95 22.90 5.22 4.12
CA SER A 95 22.35 5.59 5.43
C SER A 95 20.99 4.95 5.67
N ILE A 96 20.71 4.52 6.90
CA ILE A 96 19.38 4.04 7.29
C ILE A 96 18.43 5.23 7.37
N VAL A 97 17.32 5.17 6.63
CA VAL A 97 16.31 6.24 6.53
C VAL A 97 14.92 5.82 7.02
N TRP A 98 14.69 4.51 7.20
CA TRP A 98 13.45 3.95 7.75
C TRP A 98 13.77 2.62 8.43
N GLU A 99 13.20 2.40 9.61
CA GLU A 99 13.41 1.19 10.40
C GLU A 99 12.16 0.91 11.26
N PRO A 100 11.03 0.59 10.62
CA PRO A 100 9.78 0.36 11.33
C PRO A 100 9.78 -0.98 12.05
N GLY A 101 8.93 -1.10 13.07
CA GLY A 101 8.45 -2.41 13.51
C GLY A 101 7.51 -3.06 12.47
N PRO A 102 6.77 -4.11 12.86
CA PRO A 102 5.71 -4.68 12.05
C PRO A 102 4.71 -3.62 11.57
N GLY A 103 4.38 -3.63 10.28
CA GLY A 103 3.47 -2.66 9.69
C GLY A 103 2.03 -3.13 9.54
N VAL A 104 1.84 -4.45 9.48
CA VAL A 104 0.52 -5.08 9.45
C VAL A 104 0.47 -6.27 10.41
N ARG A 105 -0.75 -6.73 10.68
CA ARG A 105 -1.02 -7.99 11.35
C ARG A 105 -2.09 -8.70 10.55
N MET A 106 -1.78 -9.89 10.04
CA MET A 106 -2.75 -10.69 9.31
C MET A 106 -3.81 -11.21 10.27
N LYS A 107 -5.08 -11.03 9.90
CA LYS A 107 -6.24 -11.52 10.66
C LYS A 107 -6.99 -12.57 9.85
N PRO A 108 -7.54 -13.62 10.47
CA PRO A 108 -8.45 -14.51 9.77
C PRO A 108 -9.67 -13.74 9.27
N LEU A 109 -10.10 -14.02 8.05
CA LEU A 109 -11.34 -13.47 7.51
C LEU A 109 -12.51 -14.34 7.96
N GLU A 110 -13.24 -13.87 8.96
CA GLU A 110 -14.42 -14.55 9.49
C GLU A 110 -15.53 -14.69 8.44
N GLU A 111 -16.29 -15.78 8.50
CA GLU A 111 -17.39 -16.07 7.55
C GLU A 111 -16.95 -16.12 6.07
N ALA A 112 -15.66 -16.35 5.81
CA ALA A 112 -15.16 -16.53 4.45
C ALA A 112 -15.49 -17.95 3.94
N PRO A 113 -15.79 -18.11 2.62
CA PRO A 113 -15.88 -19.44 2.03
C PRO A 113 -14.54 -20.16 2.11
N GLN A 114 -14.56 -21.49 2.09
CA GLN A 114 -13.32 -22.27 1.99
C GLN A 114 -12.51 -21.81 0.75
N PRO A 115 -11.18 -21.60 0.87
CA PRO A 115 -10.35 -21.27 -0.28
C PRO A 115 -10.52 -22.29 -1.40
N ALA A 116 -10.85 -21.81 -2.60
CA ALA A 116 -11.08 -22.68 -3.74
C ALA A 116 -9.80 -23.42 -4.18
N GLY A 117 -9.98 -24.62 -4.76
CA GLY A 117 -8.87 -25.47 -5.17
C GLY A 117 -8.00 -24.91 -6.30
N ILE A 118 -8.56 -24.08 -7.18
CA ILE A 118 -7.83 -23.53 -8.34
C ILE A 118 -7.63 -22.00 -8.28
N PRO A 119 -6.51 -21.46 -8.80
CA PRO A 119 -6.17 -20.04 -8.69
C PRO A 119 -7.24 -19.09 -9.23
N PHE A 120 -7.88 -19.41 -10.36
CA PHE A 120 -8.90 -18.52 -10.94
C PHE A 120 -10.13 -18.34 -10.02
N GLN A 121 -10.56 -19.42 -9.37
CA GLN A 121 -11.69 -19.37 -8.43
C GLN A 121 -11.32 -18.61 -7.14
N ARG A 122 -10.09 -18.80 -6.63
CA ARG A 122 -9.57 -18.01 -5.50
C ARG A 122 -9.55 -16.52 -5.81
N MET A 123 -9.19 -16.12 -7.03
CA MET A 123 -9.25 -14.72 -7.44
C MET A 123 -10.69 -14.18 -7.44
N ARG A 124 -11.67 -14.98 -7.88
CA ARG A 124 -13.09 -14.58 -7.80
C ARG A 124 -13.53 -14.42 -6.34
N GLN A 125 -13.13 -15.33 -5.46
CA GLN A 125 -13.39 -15.21 -4.02
C GLN A 125 -12.75 -13.96 -3.42
N MET A 126 -11.46 -13.71 -3.68
CA MET A 126 -10.76 -12.50 -3.22
C MET A 126 -11.46 -11.21 -3.66
N ARG A 127 -11.91 -11.11 -4.92
CA ARG A 127 -12.66 -9.94 -5.39
C ARG A 127 -13.97 -9.76 -4.64
N SER A 128 -14.76 -10.83 -4.54
CA SER A 128 -16.04 -10.79 -3.82
C SER A 128 -15.87 -10.44 -2.35
N MET A 129 -14.81 -10.92 -1.69
CA MET A 129 -14.52 -10.59 -0.29
C MET A 129 -13.94 -9.18 -0.14
N ALA A 130 -13.14 -8.69 -1.08
CA ALA A 130 -12.67 -7.31 -1.08
C ALA A 130 -13.83 -6.32 -1.20
N GLU A 131 -14.82 -6.62 -2.04
CA GLU A 131 -16.05 -5.83 -2.23
C GLU A 131 -16.94 -5.75 -0.97
N GLN A 132 -16.76 -6.63 0.01
CA GLN A 132 -17.47 -6.55 1.30
C GLN A 132 -16.92 -5.46 2.24
N HIS A 133 -15.85 -4.77 1.84
CA HIS A 133 -15.23 -3.74 2.65
C HIS A 133 -15.63 -2.34 2.19
N GLU A 134 -16.17 -1.57 3.12
CA GLU A 134 -16.49 -0.16 2.94
C GLU A 134 -15.42 0.68 3.64
N ALA A 135 -14.65 1.43 2.86
CA ALA A 135 -13.56 2.24 3.35
C ALA A 135 -13.92 3.72 3.31
N VAL A 136 -13.66 4.41 4.42
CA VAL A 136 -13.94 5.83 4.60
C VAL A 136 -12.67 6.54 5.08
N MET A 137 -12.40 7.72 4.55
CA MET A 137 -11.39 8.64 5.10
C MET A 137 -12.03 9.93 5.59
N ASP A 138 -11.38 10.57 6.54
CA ASP A 138 -11.68 11.96 6.90
C ASP A 138 -11.20 12.91 5.79
N ASP A 139 -11.91 14.02 5.58
CA ASP A 139 -11.38 15.08 4.75
C ASP A 139 -10.17 15.77 5.43
N ARG A 140 -9.27 16.31 4.61
CA ARG A 140 -8.02 16.91 5.07
C ARG A 140 -8.25 18.23 5.81
N GLU A 141 -9.21 19.03 5.34
CA GLU A 141 -9.47 20.39 5.81
C GLU A 141 -10.69 20.42 6.75
N ASP A 142 -11.74 19.68 6.42
CA ASP A 142 -13.01 19.68 7.16
C ASP A 142 -13.26 18.31 7.79
N LEU A 143 -12.90 18.15 9.07
CA LEU A 143 -13.00 16.86 9.77
C LEU A 143 -14.44 16.33 9.89
N ASP A 144 -15.47 17.16 9.69
CA ASP A 144 -16.86 16.71 9.67
C ASP A 144 -17.25 16.07 8.34
N LYS A 145 -16.47 16.31 7.28
CA LYS A 145 -16.64 15.66 5.97
C LYS A 145 -15.84 14.37 5.89
N LYS A 146 -16.45 13.39 5.23
CA LYS A 146 -15.86 12.06 4.97
C LYS A 146 -15.93 11.72 3.50
N TRP A 147 -14.94 10.99 3.01
CA TRP A 147 -14.94 10.44 1.65
C TRP A 147 -15.08 8.93 1.68
N ASN A 148 -16.05 8.42 0.92
CA ASN A 148 -16.12 6.99 0.62
C ASN A 148 -15.06 6.66 -0.43
N LEU A 149 -14.23 5.66 -0.15
CA LEU A 149 -13.16 5.22 -1.03
C LEU A 149 -13.67 4.12 -1.96
N ARG A 150 -13.28 4.25 -3.23
CA ARG A 150 -13.62 3.31 -4.29
C ARG A 150 -12.57 2.21 -4.34
N LEU A 151 -13.01 0.96 -4.21
CA LEU A 151 -12.19 -0.21 -4.49
C LEU A 151 -11.86 -0.28 -6.00
N LEU A 152 -10.58 -0.50 -6.34
CA LEU A 152 -10.21 -0.83 -7.71
C LEU A 152 -10.67 -2.26 -8.07
N PRO A 153 -11.28 -2.48 -9.26
CA PRO A 153 -11.88 -3.77 -9.62
C PRO A 153 -10.87 -4.89 -9.88
N LYS A 154 -9.59 -4.54 -10.10
CA LYS A 154 -8.49 -5.49 -10.26
C LYS A 154 -7.52 -5.29 -9.10
N PRO A 155 -6.94 -6.38 -8.55
CA PRO A 155 -5.83 -6.24 -7.63
C PRO A 155 -4.66 -5.56 -8.34
N ILE A 156 -3.93 -4.74 -7.58
CA ILE A 156 -2.74 -4.03 -8.06
C ILE A 156 -1.52 -4.95 -8.09
N TYR A 157 -1.56 -6.05 -7.32
CA TYR A 157 -0.53 -7.06 -7.30
C TYR A 157 -1.13 -8.41 -6.92
N ARG A 158 -0.67 -9.49 -7.54
CA ARG A 158 -1.04 -10.88 -7.20
C ARG A 158 0.24 -11.69 -7.04
N TYR A 159 0.27 -12.53 -6.02
CA TYR A 159 1.47 -13.27 -5.62
C TYR A 159 1.15 -14.63 -5.02
N SER A 160 2.19 -15.43 -4.86
CA SER A 160 2.24 -16.59 -3.99
C SER A 160 3.62 -16.62 -3.34
N SER A 161 3.74 -17.26 -2.18
CA SER A 161 5.01 -17.44 -1.48
C SER A 161 4.97 -18.78 -0.75
N THR A 162 5.30 -19.84 -1.47
CA THR A 162 5.17 -21.23 -0.98
C THR A 162 6.05 -21.51 0.23
N GLU A 163 7.25 -20.93 0.25
CA GLU A 163 8.19 -21.02 1.38
C GLU A 163 7.61 -20.45 2.67
N ASN A 164 6.76 -19.42 2.56
CA ASN A 164 6.06 -18.79 3.68
C ASN A 164 4.62 -19.32 3.87
N GLY A 165 4.27 -20.45 3.24
CA GLY A 165 2.94 -21.07 3.37
C GLY A 165 1.80 -20.30 2.70
N ILE A 166 2.10 -19.34 1.81
CA ILE A 166 1.10 -18.53 1.10
C ILE A 166 0.85 -19.11 -0.28
N VAL A 167 -0.35 -19.67 -0.47
CA VAL A 167 -0.74 -20.38 -1.69
C VAL A 167 -1.19 -19.43 -2.80
N ASP A 168 -1.82 -18.31 -2.42
CA ASP A 168 -2.32 -17.28 -3.33
C ASP A 168 -2.55 -16.02 -2.52
N GLY A 169 -2.28 -14.85 -3.09
CA GLY A 169 -2.48 -13.59 -2.40
C GLY A 169 -2.62 -12.44 -3.38
N ALA A 170 -3.24 -11.36 -2.92
CA ALA A 170 -3.44 -10.16 -3.72
C ALA A 170 -3.42 -8.89 -2.86
N LEU A 171 -2.98 -7.79 -3.48
CA LEU A 171 -3.16 -6.44 -2.98
C LEU A 171 -4.28 -5.76 -3.77
N PHE A 172 -5.24 -5.19 -3.07
CA PHE A 172 -6.28 -4.33 -3.62
C PHE A 172 -6.08 -2.90 -3.12
N ALA A 173 -6.47 -1.92 -3.93
CA ALA A 173 -6.38 -0.51 -3.57
C ALA A 173 -7.77 0.12 -3.43
N PHE A 174 -7.93 0.91 -2.39
CA PHE A 174 -9.05 1.85 -2.22
C PHE A 174 -8.54 3.25 -2.54
N CYS A 175 -9.23 3.96 -3.44
CA CYS A 175 -8.82 5.27 -3.95
C CYS A 175 -9.91 6.32 -3.72
N LYS A 176 -9.51 7.58 -3.56
CA LYS A 176 -10.44 8.70 -3.42
C LYS A 176 -11.06 9.10 -4.76
N GLY A 177 -12.39 9.18 -4.82
CA GLY A 177 -13.11 9.68 -5.99
C GLY A 177 -12.72 8.98 -7.31
N THR A 178 -12.33 9.77 -8.31
CA THR A 178 -11.97 9.29 -9.65
C THR A 178 -10.47 9.11 -9.87
N THR A 179 -9.62 9.47 -8.90
CA THR A 179 -8.18 9.18 -9.00
C THR A 179 -7.91 7.70 -8.70
N ASN A 180 -6.76 7.22 -9.18
CA ASN A 180 -6.21 5.90 -8.87
C ASN A 180 -5.04 5.99 -7.88
N ASP A 181 -4.87 7.14 -7.23
CA ASP A 181 -3.98 7.30 -6.08
C ASP A 181 -4.52 6.44 -4.91
N PRO A 182 -3.79 5.40 -4.46
CA PRO A 182 -4.26 4.54 -3.39
C PRO A 182 -4.16 5.25 -2.05
N GLU A 183 -5.18 5.05 -1.22
CA GLU A 183 -5.31 5.65 0.11
C GLU A 183 -5.22 4.57 1.19
N ILE A 184 -5.74 3.38 0.88
CA ILE A 184 -5.62 2.16 1.66
C ILE A 184 -5.29 1.02 0.71
N VAL A 185 -4.41 0.13 1.14
CA VAL A 185 -4.21 -1.19 0.51
C VAL A 185 -4.77 -2.29 1.39
N LEU A 186 -5.57 -3.17 0.79
CA LEU A 186 -6.06 -4.41 1.39
C LEU A 186 -5.19 -5.56 0.88
N MET A 187 -4.50 -6.21 1.81
CA MET A 187 -3.75 -7.44 1.57
C MET A 187 -4.64 -8.62 1.91
N MET A 188 -4.79 -9.55 0.98
CA MET A 188 -5.51 -10.81 1.19
C MET A 188 -4.61 -11.99 0.84
N GLU A 189 -4.61 -13.02 1.67
CA GLU A 189 -3.79 -14.22 1.50
C GLU A 189 -4.62 -15.48 1.76
N VAL A 190 -4.32 -16.53 1.00
CA VAL A 190 -4.60 -17.91 1.39
C VAL A 190 -3.35 -18.46 2.04
N GLN A 191 -3.41 -18.61 3.35
CA GLN A 191 -2.33 -19.20 4.14
C GLN A 191 -2.65 -20.67 4.44
N ARG A 192 -1.60 -21.50 4.45
CA ARG A 192 -1.67 -22.88 4.91
C ARG A 192 -1.64 -22.90 6.44
N ASP A 193 -2.58 -23.62 7.03
CA ASP A 193 -2.66 -23.89 8.46
C ASP A 193 -2.83 -25.39 8.68
N GLY A 194 -1.70 -26.08 8.91
CA GLY A 194 -1.61 -27.53 8.87
C GLY A 194 -2.03 -28.08 7.50
N GLU A 195 -3.05 -28.94 7.48
CA GLU A 195 -3.65 -29.50 6.27
C GLU A 195 -4.74 -28.60 5.65
N SER A 196 -5.12 -27.52 6.35
CA SER A 196 -6.20 -26.63 5.94
C SER A 196 -5.67 -25.36 5.27
N LEU A 197 -6.56 -24.69 4.53
CA LEU A 197 -6.30 -23.37 3.95
C LEU A 197 -7.24 -22.36 4.60
N LYS A 198 -6.71 -21.19 4.95
CA LYS A 198 -7.46 -20.09 5.57
C LYS A 198 -7.27 -18.80 4.82
N TRP A 199 -8.34 -18.00 4.75
CA TRP A 199 -8.29 -16.63 4.29
C TRP A 199 -7.78 -15.72 5.40
N MET A 200 -6.75 -14.95 5.08
CA MET A 200 -6.17 -13.96 5.95
C MET A 200 -6.23 -12.59 5.26
N TYR A 201 -6.35 -11.52 6.03
CA TYR A 201 -6.32 -10.17 5.50
C TYR A 201 -5.66 -9.17 6.45
N ALA A 202 -5.18 -8.07 5.88
CA ALA A 202 -4.72 -6.89 6.61
C ALA A 202 -4.88 -5.62 5.78
N PHE A 203 -4.76 -4.47 6.44
CA PHE A 203 -4.78 -3.16 5.79
C PHE A 203 -3.48 -2.40 6.05
N GLY A 204 -2.98 -1.73 5.01
CA GLY A 204 -1.94 -0.72 5.09
C GLY A 204 -2.48 0.63 4.62
N ARG A 205 -1.98 1.72 5.20
CA ARG A 205 -2.36 3.08 4.78
C ARG A 205 -1.43 3.61 3.69
N GLN A 206 -1.92 4.52 2.86
CA GLN A 206 -1.16 5.26 1.86
C GLN A 206 -1.42 6.78 1.94
N ASP A 207 -2.09 7.26 2.99
CA ASP A 207 -2.10 8.67 3.42
C ASP A 207 -2.01 8.71 4.96
N SER A 208 -1.70 9.89 5.47
CA SER A 208 -1.71 10.33 6.86
C SER A 208 -3.10 10.67 7.44
N LEU A 209 -4.19 10.65 6.66
CA LEU A 209 -5.55 10.96 7.16
C LEU A 209 -6.17 9.82 7.96
N ARG A 210 -7.18 10.10 8.79
CA ARG A 210 -7.90 9.05 9.53
C ARG A 210 -8.64 8.14 8.54
N PHE A 211 -8.61 6.83 8.80
CA PHE A 211 -9.33 5.84 8.01
C PHE A 211 -10.17 4.93 8.89
N VAL A 212 -11.35 4.58 8.40
CA VAL A 212 -12.23 3.57 8.99
C VAL A 212 -12.66 2.61 7.89
N VAL A 213 -12.45 1.32 8.09
CA VAL A 213 -12.94 0.26 7.20
C VAL A 213 -13.95 -0.59 7.95
N ARG A 214 -15.12 -0.77 7.32
CA ARG A 214 -16.16 -1.67 7.78
C ARG A 214 -16.26 -2.89 6.87
N ARG A 215 -16.63 -4.02 7.45
CA ARG A 215 -17.08 -5.21 6.73
C ARG A 215 -18.34 -5.72 7.42
N ASN A 216 -19.40 -5.96 6.66
CA ASN A 216 -20.70 -6.39 7.21
C ASN A 216 -21.18 -5.50 8.38
N ASN A 217 -21.08 -4.17 8.23
CA ASN A 217 -21.37 -3.14 9.24
C ASN A 217 -20.47 -3.11 10.49
N ALA A 218 -19.54 -4.06 10.67
CA ALA A 218 -18.58 -4.05 11.77
C ALA A 218 -17.31 -3.30 11.39
N ILE A 219 -16.75 -2.50 12.30
CA ILE A 219 -15.45 -1.86 12.12
C ILE A 219 -14.35 -2.92 12.23
N VAL A 220 -13.60 -3.13 11.15
CA VAL A 220 -12.50 -4.11 11.10
C VAL A 220 -11.11 -3.46 11.14
N TRP A 221 -11.05 -2.16 10.82
CA TRP A 221 -9.85 -1.34 10.88
C TRP A 221 -10.20 0.13 11.14
N ASP A 222 -9.54 0.74 12.10
CA ASP A 222 -9.68 2.16 12.46
C ASP A 222 -8.29 2.67 12.83
N VAL A 223 -7.79 3.65 12.09
CA VAL A 223 -6.48 4.26 12.34
C VAL A 223 -6.59 5.78 12.42
N PRO A 224 -5.88 6.41 13.37
CA PRO A 224 -5.98 7.85 13.55
C PRO A 224 -5.32 8.60 12.39
N ARG A 225 -5.71 9.87 12.25
CA ARG A 225 -4.97 10.86 11.48
C ARG A 225 -3.59 11.04 12.10
N LEU A 226 -2.55 11.09 11.28
CA LEU A 226 -1.15 11.25 11.71
C LEU A 226 -0.70 12.71 11.62
N THR A 227 -1.17 13.49 10.66
CA THR A 227 -0.76 14.90 10.48
C THR A 227 -1.95 15.84 10.60
N PRO A 228 -1.81 17.05 11.18
CA PRO A 228 -0.65 17.56 11.90
C PRO A 228 -0.42 16.88 13.27
N PRO A 229 0.81 16.91 13.83
CA PRO A 229 2.02 17.48 13.24
C PRO A 229 2.68 16.57 12.20
N TRP A 230 3.37 17.16 11.22
CA TRP A 230 4.08 16.43 10.16
C TRP A 230 5.22 15.53 10.67
N SER A 231 5.75 15.80 11.86
CA SER A 231 6.77 14.94 12.51
C SER A 231 6.31 13.49 12.69
N ASN A 232 4.99 13.26 12.82
CA ASN A 232 4.42 11.92 12.97
C ASN A 232 4.61 11.04 11.74
N VAL A 233 4.79 11.64 10.56
CA VAL A 233 5.02 10.90 9.31
C VAL A 233 6.45 10.98 8.83
N TYR A 234 7.33 11.73 9.52
CA TYR A 234 8.77 11.77 9.24
C TYR A 234 9.59 10.87 10.17
N SER A 235 8.95 10.27 11.17
CA SER A 235 9.62 9.35 12.08
C SER A 235 10.02 8.07 11.34
N PRO A 236 11.32 7.71 11.29
CA PRO A 236 11.78 6.50 10.63
C PRO A 236 11.29 5.22 11.34
N LYS A 237 10.78 5.32 12.57
CA LYS A 237 10.30 4.18 13.35
C LYS A 237 8.84 3.83 13.08
N ASN A 238 8.10 4.70 12.40
CA ASN A 238 6.69 4.48 12.14
C ASN A 238 6.50 3.59 10.90
N PRO A 239 5.53 2.66 10.90
CA PRO A 239 5.23 1.85 9.73
C PRO A 239 4.80 2.62 8.48
N TYR A 240 4.34 3.87 8.64
CA TYR A 240 4.09 4.79 7.55
C TYR A 240 5.10 5.94 7.63
N LEU A 241 5.79 6.21 6.52
CA LEU A 241 6.85 7.21 6.42
C LEU A 241 6.67 8.04 5.15
N VAL A 242 6.82 9.35 5.28
CA VAL A 242 6.88 10.31 4.18
C VAL A 242 8.30 10.83 4.08
N LEU A 243 8.96 10.59 2.96
CA LEU A 243 10.27 11.14 2.62
C LEU A 243 10.11 12.24 1.57
N ARG A 244 10.56 13.45 1.89
CA ARG A 244 10.72 14.50 0.88
C ARG A 244 12.01 14.25 0.10
N ILE A 245 11.89 14.27 -1.21
CA ILE A 245 12.99 14.10 -2.14
C ILE A 245 13.27 15.46 -2.75
N ASN A 246 14.36 16.07 -2.29
CA ASN A 246 14.87 17.30 -2.87
C ASN A 246 15.74 16.92 -4.09
N GLU A 247 15.62 17.71 -5.16
CA GLU A 247 16.54 17.66 -6.31
C GLU A 247 17.93 18.16 -5.94
#